data_AF-A0A3B8QNG5-F1
#
_entry.id   AF-A0A3B8QNG5-F1
#
_cell.length_a   1.000
_cell.length_b   1.000
_cell.length_c   1.000
_cell.angle_alpha   90.00
_cell.angle_beta   90.00
_cell.angle_gamma   90.00
#
_symmetry.space_group_name_H-M   'P 1'
#
loop_
_entity.id
_entity.type
_entity.pdbx_description
1 polymer ?
#
loop_
_entity_poly.entity_id
_entity_poly.type
_entity_poly.pdbx_seq_one_letter_code
_entity_poly.pdbx_strand_id
1 'polypeptide(L)'
;MERLQSVVSKILKPWRILWMYRKKNKIGMYRQLQHTLFFILVNYWLLVQASGATFSCVYLDAPGFGFNDETPVEAVGENNGSTLGQQRKNILQKATDILGQYLESEIEIIIEADFQRWSGSESSATLASAGPQLFFTDFNNSPIPEVYYASALANSIAKEDLDTNVADISLTLNASVDSDPNILGGNGFYYGYNNNPGNQINLMSTLLHELGHSLGFISSIDASNGSFIFEQPDSFSLLIKDFKTGKLWNDMTNSERTAAVSNNPEIVFSGATTKQASLRILKPESMGSPGSSGGMRLTINNSADPAQSFEGEAPKFGFGVPPWGLSGQLVLVEDGVDDTNNACEGPFANVDAIRGRIAVINRGSCFFVEKVKRAQNAGAIATVMINHEG
;
A
#
# COMPACT_ATOMS: atom_id res chain seq x y z
N MET A 1 33.82 -13.69 10.39
CA MET A 1 33.02 -14.31 9.32
C MET A 1 32.48 -15.72 9.62
N GLU A 2 33.19 -16.64 10.30
CA GLU A 2 32.68 -18.01 10.54
C GLU A 2 31.53 -18.17 11.56
N ARG A 3 31.27 -17.17 12.43
CA ARG A 3 30.22 -17.26 13.46
C ARG A 3 28.79 -17.10 12.93
N LEU A 4 28.57 -16.25 11.91
CA LEU A 4 27.23 -15.96 11.38
C LEU A 4 26.69 -17.13 10.53
N GLN A 5 27.56 -17.78 9.75
CA GLN A 5 27.20 -18.97 8.96
C GLN A 5 26.96 -20.22 9.85
N SER A 6 27.65 -20.36 10.99
CA SER A 6 27.49 -21.54 11.86
C SER A 6 26.21 -21.56 12.70
N VAL A 7 25.58 -20.40 12.92
CA VAL A 7 24.29 -20.30 13.63
C VAL A 7 23.13 -20.67 12.70
N VAL A 8 23.23 -20.31 11.43
CA VAL A 8 22.22 -20.62 10.39
C VAL A 8 22.26 -22.10 9.98
N SER A 9 23.45 -22.72 9.90
CA SER A 9 23.58 -24.13 9.48
C SER A 9 23.17 -25.17 10.53
N LYS A 10 22.95 -24.77 11.79
CA LYS A 10 22.53 -25.68 12.88
C LYS A 10 21.01 -25.87 13.00
N ILE A 11 20.21 -25.17 12.19
CA ILE A 11 18.74 -25.18 12.28
C ILE A 11 18.08 -26.09 11.22
N LEU A 12 18.84 -26.66 10.27
CA LEU A 12 18.27 -27.47 9.19
C LEU A 12 18.99 -28.82 9.01
N LYS A 13 18.51 -29.88 9.66
CA LYS A 13 18.57 -31.25 9.12
C LYS A 13 17.29 -32.05 9.42
N PRO A 14 16.76 -32.84 8.47
CA PRO A 14 15.41 -33.37 8.52
C PRO A 14 15.29 -34.82 9.05
N TRP A 15 14.14 -35.09 9.67
CA TRP A 15 13.34 -36.34 9.68
C TRP A 15 14.05 -37.71 9.67
N ARG A 16 13.80 -38.48 10.74
CA ARG A 16 13.74 -39.96 10.70
C ARG A 16 12.41 -40.45 11.30
N ILE A 17 11.73 -41.26 10.50
CA ILE A 17 10.38 -41.82 10.69
C ILE A 17 10.40 -43.06 11.61
N LEU A 18 9.47 -43.06 12.58
CA LEU A 18 8.59 -44.12 13.12
C LEU A 18 9.06 -45.61 13.21
N TRP A 19 8.94 -46.24 14.40
CA TRP A 19 7.90 -47.25 14.73
C TRP A 19 7.93 -47.79 16.17
N MET A 20 6.76 -48.33 16.57
CA MET A 20 6.40 -49.27 17.67
C MET A 20 5.80 -48.77 19.01
N TYR A 21 4.75 -49.49 19.41
CA TYR A 21 3.70 -49.17 20.39
C TYR A 21 3.69 -50.16 21.59
N ARG A 22 3.21 -49.69 22.76
CA ARG A 22 2.61 -50.37 23.94
C ARG A 22 3.45 -51.22 24.92
N LYS A 23 3.41 -50.83 26.22
CA LYS A 23 2.72 -51.59 27.31
C LYS A 23 2.62 -50.83 28.66
N LYS A 24 1.36 -50.72 29.12
CA LYS A 24 0.80 -50.87 30.49
C LYS A 24 1.30 -50.05 31.70
N ASN A 25 0.32 -49.39 32.31
CA ASN A 25 0.11 -49.11 33.74
C ASN A 25 0.93 -47.98 34.39
N LYS A 26 0.32 -46.80 34.55
CA LYS A 26 0.00 -46.18 35.86
C LYS A 26 -0.73 -44.84 35.67
N ILE A 27 -1.59 -44.57 36.65
CA ILE A 27 -2.55 -43.47 36.75
C ILE A 27 -1.83 -42.13 36.94
N GLY A 28 -2.34 -41.08 36.29
CA GLY A 28 -2.13 -39.69 36.71
C GLY A 28 -1.59 -38.74 35.64
N MET A 29 -2.42 -38.33 34.68
CA MET A 29 -2.13 -37.10 33.92
C MET A 29 -3.40 -36.42 33.35
N TYR A 30 -4.37 -36.15 34.22
CA TYR A 30 -5.56 -35.34 33.88
C TYR A 30 -5.29 -33.83 34.00
N ARG A 31 -4.07 -33.38 33.70
CA ARG A 31 -3.68 -31.95 33.83
C ARG A 31 -2.87 -31.39 32.65
N GLN A 32 -2.60 -32.19 31.63
CA GLN A 32 -1.90 -31.74 30.41
C GLN A 32 -2.78 -31.66 29.15
N LEU A 33 -3.96 -32.29 29.11
CA LEU A 33 -4.83 -32.19 27.93
C LEU A 33 -5.63 -30.89 27.83
N GLN A 34 -5.81 -30.13 28.91
CA GLN A 34 -6.52 -28.84 28.84
C GLN A 34 -5.64 -27.70 28.32
N HIS A 35 -4.31 -27.76 28.50
CA HIS A 35 -3.43 -26.70 28.00
C HIS A 35 -3.09 -26.87 26.51
N THR A 36 -3.03 -28.09 25.97
CA THR A 36 -2.73 -28.31 24.55
C THR A 36 -3.93 -28.01 23.64
N LEU A 37 -5.15 -28.26 24.10
CA LEU A 37 -6.37 -27.87 23.36
C LEU A 37 -6.66 -26.37 23.44
N PHE A 38 -6.31 -25.71 24.54
CA PHE A 38 -6.45 -24.24 24.66
C PHE A 38 -5.42 -23.51 23.79
N PHE A 39 -4.20 -24.05 23.62
CA PHE A 39 -3.19 -23.45 22.74
C PHE A 39 -3.48 -23.62 21.24
N ILE A 40 -4.20 -24.66 20.84
CA ILE A 40 -4.60 -24.87 19.43
C ILE A 40 -5.82 -24.01 19.07
N LEU A 41 -6.73 -23.75 20.02
CA LEU A 41 -7.90 -22.89 19.81
C LEU A 41 -7.58 -21.39 19.91
N VAL A 42 -6.62 -20.97 20.73
CA VAL A 42 -6.21 -19.56 20.84
C VAL A 42 -5.36 -19.10 19.65
N ASN A 43 -4.62 -20.00 18.97
CA ASN A 43 -3.85 -19.65 17.76
C ASN A 43 -4.66 -19.69 16.45
N TYR A 44 -5.87 -20.25 16.45
CA TYR A 44 -6.76 -20.19 15.29
C TYR A 44 -7.58 -18.89 15.22
N TRP A 45 -7.62 -18.10 16.30
CA TRP A 45 -8.36 -16.85 16.41
C TRP A 45 -7.50 -15.57 16.19
N LEU A 46 -6.24 -15.72 15.77
CA LEU A 46 -5.34 -14.58 15.48
C LEU A 46 -4.68 -14.66 14.09
N LEU A 47 -5.29 -15.40 13.17
CA LEU A 47 -5.11 -15.19 11.74
C LEU A 47 -6.37 -14.55 11.19
N VAL A 48 -6.71 -13.36 11.70
CA VAL A 48 -7.38 -12.40 10.82
C VAL A 48 -6.33 -12.14 9.74
N GLN A 49 -6.47 -12.79 8.59
CA GLN A 49 -5.84 -12.23 7.40
C GLN A 49 -6.40 -10.82 7.32
N ALA A 50 -5.53 -9.82 7.43
CA ALA A 50 -5.88 -8.48 6.96
C ALA A 50 -6.28 -8.70 5.49
N SER A 51 -7.60 -8.76 5.24
CA SER A 51 -8.10 -8.80 3.89
C SER A 51 -7.86 -7.39 3.37
N GLY A 52 -7.09 -7.28 2.30
CA GLY A 52 -7.06 -6.04 1.53
C GLY A 52 -8.50 -5.62 1.19
N ALA A 53 -8.74 -4.31 1.13
CA ALA A 53 -10.04 -3.79 0.73
C ALA A 53 -10.40 -4.33 -0.66
N THR A 54 -11.68 -4.69 -0.84
CA THR A 54 -12.21 -5.18 -2.11
C THR A 54 -12.99 -4.08 -2.79
N PHE A 55 -12.95 -4.07 -4.12
CA PHE A 55 -13.65 -3.09 -4.95
C PHE A 55 -14.50 -3.81 -5.99
N SER A 56 -15.66 -3.25 -6.28
CA SER A 56 -16.44 -3.58 -7.48
C SER A 56 -16.85 -2.33 -8.23
N CYS A 57 -17.17 -2.51 -9.52
CA CYS A 57 -17.51 -1.42 -10.41
C CYS A 57 -18.87 -1.65 -11.05
N VAL A 58 -19.70 -0.61 -11.05
CA VAL A 58 -20.95 -0.50 -11.79
C VAL A 58 -20.70 0.46 -12.96
N TYR A 59 -20.74 -0.06 -14.18
CA TYR A 59 -20.48 0.74 -15.38
C TYR A 59 -21.77 1.34 -15.93
N LEU A 60 -21.86 2.66 -15.96
CA LEU A 60 -23.09 3.38 -16.34
C LEU A 60 -23.16 3.70 -17.85
N ASP A 61 -22.08 3.45 -18.59
CA ASP A 61 -22.01 3.76 -20.03
C ASP A 61 -23.04 2.98 -20.87
N ALA A 62 -23.55 3.63 -21.92
CA ALA A 62 -24.35 2.95 -22.92
C ALA A 62 -23.52 1.92 -23.72
N PRO A 63 -24.15 0.87 -24.30
CA PRO A 63 -23.46 -0.06 -25.20
C PRO A 63 -22.74 0.68 -26.34
N GLY A 64 -21.50 0.29 -26.62
CA GLY A 64 -20.66 0.91 -27.67
C GLY A 64 -19.97 2.21 -27.25
N PHE A 65 -19.96 2.55 -25.96
CA PHE A 65 -19.30 3.76 -25.45
C PHE A 65 -18.61 3.51 -24.10
N GLY A 66 -17.59 4.31 -23.79
CA GLY A 66 -16.90 4.28 -22.49
C GLY A 66 -16.34 2.91 -22.12
N PHE A 67 -16.69 2.42 -20.92
CA PHE A 67 -16.36 1.08 -20.45
C PHE A 67 -17.08 -0.05 -21.22
N ASN A 68 -18.16 0.26 -21.92
CA ASN A 68 -18.94 -0.66 -22.74
C ASN A 68 -18.63 -0.52 -24.25
N ASP A 69 -17.51 0.09 -24.60
CA ASP A 69 -17.03 0.25 -25.98
C ASP A 69 -16.48 -1.08 -26.54
N GLU A 70 -17.08 -1.56 -27.62
CA GLU A 70 -16.73 -2.83 -28.28
C GLU A 70 -15.71 -2.66 -29.42
N THR A 71 -15.21 -1.44 -29.65
CA THR A 71 -14.22 -1.17 -30.72
C THR A 71 -13.00 -2.07 -30.55
N PRO A 72 -12.66 -2.91 -31.55
CA PRO A 72 -11.51 -3.81 -31.45
C PRO A 72 -10.20 -3.03 -31.34
N VAL A 73 -9.33 -3.47 -30.44
CA VAL A 73 -7.99 -2.88 -30.23
C VAL A 73 -6.95 -3.97 -30.00
N GLU A 74 -5.71 -3.70 -30.37
CA GLU A 74 -4.58 -4.55 -30.03
C GLU A 74 -4.19 -4.38 -28.55
N ALA A 75 -3.56 -5.41 -27.97
CA ALA A 75 -3.06 -5.36 -26.61
C ALA A 75 -2.03 -4.22 -26.43
N VAL A 76 -2.08 -3.55 -25.28
CA VAL A 76 -1.19 -2.42 -24.96
C VAL A 76 -0.59 -2.56 -23.57
N GLY A 77 0.75 -2.53 -23.48
CA GLY A 77 1.45 -2.48 -22.20
C GLY A 77 0.98 -3.50 -21.15
N GLU A 78 0.89 -4.78 -21.52
CA GLU A 78 0.39 -5.89 -20.68
C GLU A 78 -1.13 -5.94 -20.45
N ASN A 79 -1.88 -4.97 -20.96
CA ASN A 79 -3.34 -5.02 -20.99
C ASN A 79 -3.82 -5.78 -22.24
N ASN A 80 -4.26 -7.03 -22.05
CA ASN A 80 -4.70 -7.94 -23.11
C ASN A 80 -6.18 -7.78 -23.49
N GLY A 81 -6.83 -6.68 -23.11
CA GLY A 81 -8.21 -6.40 -23.53
C GLY A 81 -8.33 -6.30 -25.04
N SER A 82 -9.29 -7.02 -25.63
CA SER A 82 -9.52 -7.08 -27.09
C SER A 82 -10.43 -5.98 -27.62
N THR A 83 -11.08 -5.22 -26.73
CA THR A 83 -11.86 -4.02 -27.08
C THR A 83 -11.43 -2.84 -26.22
N LEU A 84 -11.70 -1.62 -26.68
CA LEU A 84 -11.37 -0.40 -25.95
C LEU A 84 -12.04 -0.37 -24.57
N GLY A 85 -13.32 -0.73 -24.51
CA GLY A 85 -14.07 -0.86 -23.25
C GLY A 85 -13.45 -1.90 -22.32
N GLN A 86 -13.01 -3.05 -22.85
CA GLN A 86 -12.33 -4.07 -22.05
C GLN A 86 -10.99 -3.56 -21.49
N GLN A 87 -10.20 -2.82 -22.28
CA GLN A 87 -8.95 -2.23 -21.79
C GLN A 87 -9.20 -1.20 -20.68
N ARG A 88 -10.24 -0.35 -20.83
CA ARG A 88 -10.70 0.61 -19.81
C ARG A 88 -11.13 -0.09 -18.52
N LYS A 89 -11.93 -1.16 -18.61
CA LYS A 89 -12.34 -1.98 -17.45
C LYS A 89 -11.14 -2.60 -16.76
N ASN A 90 -10.22 -3.20 -17.52
CA ASN A 90 -9.06 -3.86 -16.94
C ASN A 90 -8.12 -2.90 -16.22
N ILE A 91 -7.90 -1.68 -16.74
CA ILE A 91 -7.03 -0.71 -16.06
C ILE A 91 -7.67 -0.14 -14.79
N LEU A 92 -8.99 0.06 -14.77
CA LEU A 92 -9.70 0.43 -13.53
C LEU A 92 -9.56 -0.67 -12.49
N GLN A 93 -9.80 -1.93 -12.87
CA GLN A 93 -9.59 -3.07 -11.97
C GLN A 93 -8.15 -3.12 -11.46
N LYS A 94 -7.16 -2.87 -12.34
CA LYS A 94 -5.76 -2.87 -11.92
C LYS A 94 -5.44 -1.74 -10.92
N ALA A 95 -6.04 -0.56 -11.09
CA ALA A 95 -5.91 0.54 -10.15
C ALA A 95 -6.53 0.20 -8.78
N THR A 96 -7.73 -0.40 -8.77
CA THR A 96 -8.39 -0.84 -7.53
C THR A 96 -7.65 -1.98 -6.86
N ASP A 97 -7.07 -2.92 -7.61
CA ASP A 97 -6.24 -3.99 -7.06
C ASP A 97 -4.97 -3.46 -6.37
N ILE A 98 -4.38 -2.38 -6.91
CA ILE A 98 -3.23 -1.71 -6.29
C ILE A 98 -3.66 -1.07 -4.98
N LEU A 99 -4.75 -0.31 -4.97
CA LEU A 99 -5.25 0.35 -3.76
C LEU A 99 -5.69 -0.66 -2.70
N GLY A 100 -6.40 -1.72 -3.09
CA GLY A 100 -6.85 -2.79 -2.20
C GLY A 100 -5.72 -3.48 -1.43
N GLN A 101 -4.50 -3.52 -1.97
CA GLN A 101 -3.33 -4.06 -1.26
C GLN A 101 -2.85 -3.18 -0.09
N TYR A 102 -3.21 -1.89 -0.07
CA TYR A 102 -2.77 -0.92 0.93
C TYR A 102 -3.88 -0.49 1.89
N LEU A 103 -5.11 -0.94 1.66
CA LEU A 103 -6.29 -0.55 2.41
C LEU A 103 -6.83 -1.76 3.18
N GLU A 104 -7.37 -1.50 4.37
CA GLU A 104 -8.04 -2.50 5.20
C GLU A 104 -9.52 -2.09 5.32
N SER A 105 -10.41 -2.95 4.83
CA SER A 105 -11.86 -2.79 4.96
C SER A 105 -12.52 -4.16 4.90
N GLU A 106 -13.45 -4.42 5.82
CA GLU A 106 -14.35 -5.57 5.77
C GLU A 106 -15.56 -5.32 4.84
N ILE A 107 -15.77 -4.07 4.46
CA ILE A 107 -16.87 -3.63 3.59
C ILE A 107 -16.33 -3.41 2.18
N GLU A 108 -17.01 -3.98 1.20
CA GLU A 108 -16.73 -3.80 -0.23
C GLU A 108 -16.92 -2.32 -0.62
N ILE A 109 -15.99 -1.78 -1.42
CA ILE A 109 -16.06 -0.42 -1.92
C ILE A 109 -16.64 -0.44 -3.33
N ILE A 110 -17.81 0.16 -3.51
CA ILE A 110 -18.54 0.16 -4.79
C ILE A 110 -18.24 1.45 -5.56
N ILE A 111 -17.85 1.32 -6.82
CA ILE A 111 -17.56 2.43 -7.73
C ILE A 111 -18.62 2.48 -8.83
N GLU A 112 -19.36 3.57 -8.93
CA GLU A 112 -20.08 3.92 -10.15
C GLU A 112 -19.13 4.65 -11.10
N ALA A 113 -18.95 4.08 -12.29
CA ALA A 113 -17.97 4.56 -13.25
C ALA A 113 -18.58 4.78 -14.64
N ASP A 114 -18.29 5.93 -15.24
CA ASP A 114 -18.70 6.26 -16.60
C ASP A 114 -17.62 7.05 -17.35
N PHE A 115 -17.79 7.12 -18.66
CA PHE A 115 -17.11 8.09 -19.50
C PHE A 115 -18.09 9.19 -19.90
N GLN A 116 -17.61 10.42 -19.97
CA GLN A 116 -18.36 11.54 -20.52
C GLN A 116 -17.49 12.36 -21.45
N ARG A 117 -18.11 13.08 -22.38
CA ARG A 117 -17.38 14.04 -23.21
C ARG A 117 -17.32 15.37 -22.49
N TRP A 118 -16.14 15.74 -22.01
CA TRP A 118 -15.87 17.07 -21.49
C TRP A 118 -15.00 17.85 -22.47
N SER A 119 -15.09 19.18 -22.42
CA SER A 119 -14.29 20.05 -23.28
C SER A 119 -12.84 20.12 -22.82
N GLY A 120 -11.99 20.60 -23.72
CA GLY A 120 -10.57 20.83 -23.47
C GLY A 120 -9.99 21.73 -24.55
N SER A 121 -8.68 21.92 -24.49
CA SER A 121 -7.87 22.60 -25.50
C SER A 121 -6.65 21.75 -25.84
N GLU A 122 -5.86 22.22 -26.79
CA GLU A 122 -4.61 21.57 -27.17
C GLU A 122 -3.62 21.42 -26.01
N SER A 123 -3.75 22.24 -24.95
CA SER A 123 -2.81 22.31 -23.83
C SER A 123 -3.41 22.01 -22.46
N SER A 124 -4.74 21.84 -22.34
CA SER A 124 -5.38 21.60 -21.05
C SER A 124 -6.72 20.89 -21.20
N ALA A 125 -6.97 19.90 -20.35
CA ALA A 125 -8.28 19.28 -20.18
C ALA A 125 -8.39 18.62 -18.81
N THR A 126 -9.61 18.54 -18.28
CA THR A 126 -9.90 17.64 -17.16
C THR A 126 -9.85 16.21 -17.69
N LEU A 127 -9.01 15.36 -17.07
CA LEU A 127 -8.83 13.97 -17.49
C LEU A 127 -9.91 13.06 -16.92
N ALA A 128 -10.21 13.26 -15.64
CA ALA A 128 -11.20 12.53 -14.89
C ALA A 128 -11.63 13.38 -13.69
N SER A 129 -12.70 12.97 -13.02
CA SER A 129 -13.13 13.47 -11.73
C SER A 129 -13.67 12.31 -10.93
N ALA A 130 -13.18 12.12 -9.72
CA ALA A 130 -13.84 11.22 -8.77
C ALA A 130 -13.94 11.82 -7.37
N GLY A 131 -14.92 11.33 -6.64
CA GLY A 131 -15.13 11.70 -5.25
C GLY A 131 -16.05 10.70 -4.56
N PRO A 132 -16.12 10.78 -3.22
CA PRO A 132 -17.11 10.01 -2.49
C PRO A 132 -18.51 10.52 -2.86
N GLN A 133 -19.48 9.62 -3.05
CA GLN A 133 -20.86 10.04 -3.31
C GLN A 133 -21.53 10.61 -2.07
N LEU A 134 -21.13 10.13 -0.89
CA LEU A 134 -21.69 10.53 0.39
C LEU A 134 -20.58 10.84 1.40
N PHE A 135 -20.94 11.67 2.37
CA PHE A 135 -20.17 11.87 3.59
C PHE A 135 -21.07 11.57 4.80
N PHE A 136 -20.48 10.92 5.80
CA PHE A 136 -21.18 10.58 7.05
C PHE A 136 -20.48 11.22 8.24
N THR A 137 -21.28 11.62 9.23
CA THR A 137 -20.82 12.07 10.56
C THR A 137 -21.62 11.33 11.62
N ASP A 138 -21.08 11.25 12.84
CA ASP A 138 -21.77 10.75 14.04
C ASP A 138 -22.42 9.35 13.90
N PHE A 139 -21.85 8.51 13.03
CA PHE A 139 -22.22 7.12 12.85
C PHE A 139 -21.60 6.22 13.94
N ASN A 140 -22.05 4.97 14.03
CA ASN A 140 -21.52 4.02 15.00
C ASN A 140 -20.02 3.80 14.81
N ASN A 141 -19.23 3.82 15.88
CA ASN A 141 -17.76 3.81 15.86
C ASN A 141 -17.08 5.03 15.22
N SER A 142 -17.81 6.12 14.91
CA SER A 142 -17.17 7.35 14.43
C SER A 142 -16.07 7.80 15.41
N PRO A 143 -14.83 8.07 14.94
CA PRO A 143 -13.71 8.34 15.83
C PRO A 143 -13.78 9.71 16.51
N ILE A 144 -14.34 10.70 15.81
CA ILE A 144 -14.45 12.08 16.26
C ILE A 144 -15.89 12.55 15.99
N PRO A 145 -16.61 13.06 17.01
CA PRO A 145 -17.94 13.64 16.82
C PRO A 145 -17.89 14.85 15.89
N GLU A 146 -18.98 15.09 15.16
CA GLU A 146 -19.17 16.25 14.26
C GLU A 146 -18.07 16.38 13.17
N VAL A 147 -17.54 15.25 12.69
CA VAL A 147 -16.55 15.20 11.62
C VAL A 147 -17.08 14.35 10.48
N TYR A 148 -16.97 14.88 9.26
CA TYR A 148 -17.39 14.16 8.06
C TYR A 148 -16.30 13.22 7.54
N TYR A 149 -16.71 11.99 7.23
CA TYR A 149 -15.90 10.94 6.63
C TYR A 149 -16.49 10.56 5.28
N ALA A 150 -15.64 10.40 4.26
CA ALA A 150 -16.04 9.87 2.97
C ALA A 150 -16.69 8.48 3.13
N SER A 151 -17.74 8.18 2.37
CA SER A 151 -18.51 6.92 2.36
C SER A 151 -17.67 5.66 2.63
N ALA A 152 -16.69 5.35 1.77
CA ALA A 152 -15.86 4.16 1.90
C ALA A 152 -15.09 4.09 3.24
N LEU A 153 -14.60 5.24 3.73
CA LEU A 153 -13.90 5.32 5.01
C LEU A 153 -14.88 5.18 6.19
N ALA A 154 -16.04 5.82 6.10
CA ALA A 154 -17.09 5.72 7.12
C ALA A 154 -17.60 4.28 7.25
N ASN A 155 -17.88 3.62 6.12
CA ASN A 155 -18.30 2.21 6.04
C ASN A 155 -17.26 1.27 6.69
N SER A 156 -15.98 1.44 6.35
CA SER A 156 -14.88 0.67 6.96
C SER A 156 -14.82 0.85 8.50
N ILE A 157 -14.95 2.08 8.99
CA ILE A 157 -14.92 2.37 10.44
C ILE A 157 -16.18 1.83 11.14
N ALA A 158 -17.35 2.00 10.53
CA ALA A 158 -18.64 1.55 11.05
C ALA A 158 -18.71 0.02 11.11
N LYS A 159 -17.97 -0.67 10.23
CA LYS A 159 -18.04 -2.12 9.96
C LYS A 159 -19.39 -2.55 9.38
N GLU A 160 -20.05 -1.63 8.69
CA GLU A 160 -21.27 -1.85 7.94
C GLU A 160 -21.35 -0.83 6.79
N ASP A 161 -22.11 -1.17 5.75
CA ASP A 161 -22.46 -0.20 4.72
C ASP A 161 -23.60 0.71 5.24
N LEU A 162 -23.30 1.99 5.40
CA LEU A 162 -24.19 2.99 5.98
C LEU A 162 -25.32 3.43 5.03
N ASP A 163 -25.18 3.21 3.71
CA ASP A 163 -26.27 3.39 2.74
C ASP A 163 -26.13 2.42 1.55
N THR A 164 -26.78 1.27 1.66
CA THR A 164 -26.73 0.19 0.66
C THR A 164 -27.36 0.54 -0.70
N ASN A 165 -27.95 1.72 -0.87
CA ASN A 165 -28.57 2.14 -2.13
C ASN A 165 -27.68 3.04 -2.98
N VAL A 166 -26.54 3.48 -2.44
CA VAL A 166 -25.64 4.45 -3.08
C VAL A 166 -24.24 3.86 -3.11
N ALA A 167 -23.60 3.88 -4.28
CA ALA A 167 -22.20 3.46 -4.38
C ALA A 167 -21.28 4.40 -3.57
N ASP A 168 -20.17 3.89 -3.06
CA ASP A 168 -19.25 4.71 -2.29
C ASP A 168 -18.62 5.82 -3.15
N ILE A 169 -18.27 5.50 -4.40
CA ILE A 169 -17.46 6.35 -5.27
C ILE A 169 -18.22 6.64 -6.57
N SER A 170 -18.18 7.90 -7.01
CA SER A 170 -18.51 8.29 -8.39
C SER A 170 -17.22 8.62 -9.13
N LEU A 171 -17.00 8.00 -10.29
CA LEU A 171 -15.85 8.21 -11.16
C LEU A 171 -16.30 8.51 -12.59
N THR A 172 -15.96 9.68 -13.10
CA THR A 172 -16.18 10.01 -14.51
C THR A 172 -14.86 10.31 -15.21
N LEU A 173 -14.67 9.71 -16.38
CA LEU A 173 -13.49 9.94 -17.24
C LEU A 173 -13.85 10.73 -18.49
N ASN A 174 -12.92 11.56 -18.96
CA ASN A 174 -13.12 12.37 -20.16
C ASN A 174 -12.85 11.59 -21.45
N ALA A 175 -13.91 11.10 -22.08
CA ALA A 175 -13.85 10.41 -23.38
C ALA A 175 -13.27 11.28 -24.50
N SER A 176 -13.38 12.61 -24.39
CA SER A 176 -12.86 13.51 -25.41
C SER A 176 -11.33 13.48 -25.51
N VAL A 177 -10.63 13.03 -24.47
CA VAL A 177 -9.17 12.83 -24.51
C VAL A 177 -8.78 11.80 -25.57
N ASP A 178 -9.58 10.75 -25.75
CA ASP A 178 -9.36 9.74 -26.80
C ASP A 178 -9.93 10.16 -28.15
N SER A 179 -11.07 10.87 -28.16
CA SER A 179 -11.85 11.06 -29.39
C SER A 179 -11.65 12.41 -30.09
N ASP A 180 -11.17 13.45 -29.40
CA ASP A 180 -10.99 14.79 -29.98
C ASP A 180 -9.52 15.08 -30.27
N PRO A 181 -9.10 15.21 -31.54
CA PRO A 181 -7.71 15.47 -31.90
C PRO A 181 -7.20 16.84 -31.43
N ASN A 182 -8.09 17.77 -31.06
CA ASN A 182 -7.71 19.11 -30.59
C ASN A 182 -7.52 19.14 -29.06
N ILE A 183 -7.79 18.05 -28.35
CA ILE A 183 -7.60 17.98 -26.90
C ILE A 183 -6.25 17.32 -26.61
N LEU A 184 -5.40 18.02 -25.87
CA LEU A 184 -4.08 17.54 -25.45
C LEU A 184 -3.22 16.99 -26.62
N GLY A 185 -3.33 17.63 -27.79
CA GLY A 185 -2.64 17.24 -29.02
C GLY A 185 -3.11 15.90 -29.62
N GLY A 186 -4.27 15.39 -29.21
CA GLY A 186 -4.87 14.17 -29.75
C GLY A 186 -4.11 12.89 -29.37
N ASN A 187 -3.34 12.91 -28.28
CA ASN A 187 -2.52 11.77 -27.88
C ASN A 187 -3.31 10.63 -27.22
N GLY A 188 -4.50 10.90 -26.68
CA GLY A 188 -5.32 9.88 -26.00
C GLY A 188 -4.76 9.38 -24.68
N PHE A 189 -5.50 8.45 -24.07
CA PHE A 189 -5.07 7.72 -22.88
C PHE A 189 -4.22 6.50 -23.20
N TYR A 190 -3.25 6.24 -22.32
CA TYR A 190 -2.51 5.00 -22.26
C TYR A 190 -3.18 4.02 -21.29
N TYR A 191 -3.55 2.84 -21.80
CA TYR A 191 -4.26 1.80 -21.05
C TYR A 191 -3.37 0.65 -20.53
N GLY A 192 -2.05 0.74 -20.71
CA GLY A 192 -1.09 -0.27 -20.26
C GLY A 192 -0.68 -0.14 -18.78
N TYR A 193 -0.21 -1.24 -18.19
CA TYR A 193 0.17 -1.33 -16.76
C TYR A 193 1.66 -1.05 -16.51
N ASN A 194 2.48 -1.12 -17.55
CA ASN A 194 3.94 -1.06 -17.44
C ASN A 194 4.51 0.37 -17.27
N ASN A 195 3.64 1.39 -17.12
CA ASN A 195 4.02 2.80 -16.98
C ASN A 195 4.90 3.33 -18.14
N ASN A 196 4.65 2.89 -19.37
CA ASN A 196 5.37 3.33 -20.57
C ASN A 196 4.43 3.99 -21.62
N PRO A 197 3.90 5.19 -21.34
CA PRO A 197 2.83 5.80 -22.14
C PRO A 197 3.32 6.52 -23.41
N GLY A 198 4.62 6.73 -23.60
CA GLY A 198 5.11 7.60 -24.68
C GLY A 198 4.54 9.01 -24.56
N ASN A 199 3.86 9.50 -25.60
CA ASN A 199 3.20 10.81 -25.61
C ASN A 199 1.76 10.79 -25.08
N GLN A 200 1.20 9.60 -24.81
CA GLN A 200 -0.16 9.44 -24.31
C GLN A 200 -0.25 9.82 -22.83
N ILE A 201 -1.47 10.08 -22.36
CA ILE A 201 -1.73 10.37 -20.95
C ILE A 201 -1.82 9.06 -20.17
N ASN A 202 -1.00 8.87 -19.14
CA ASN A 202 -1.03 7.65 -18.33
C ASN A 202 -2.29 7.59 -17.45
N LEU A 203 -3.25 6.75 -17.85
CA LEU A 203 -4.51 6.66 -17.15
C LEU A 203 -4.39 5.95 -15.78
N MET A 204 -3.41 5.06 -15.59
CA MET A 204 -3.15 4.41 -14.29
C MET A 204 -2.89 5.47 -13.21
N SER A 205 -2.02 6.44 -13.49
CA SER A 205 -1.72 7.50 -12.52
C SER A 205 -2.91 8.40 -12.26
N THR A 206 -3.71 8.71 -13.29
CA THR A 206 -4.94 9.50 -13.13
C THR A 206 -5.95 8.75 -12.25
N LEU A 207 -6.21 7.47 -12.52
CA LEU A 207 -7.14 6.67 -11.71
C LEU A 207 -6.71 6.56 -10.25
N LEU A 208 -5.43 6.30 -9.99
CA LEU A 208 -4.91 6.26 -8.62
C LEU A 208 -5.05 7.60 -7.90
N HIS A 209 -4.91 8.71 -8.63
CA HIS A 209 -5.12 10.06 -8.10
C HIS A 209 -6.60 10.31 -7.74
N GLU A 210 -7.51 10.10 -8.69
CA GLU A 210 -8.95 10.34 -8.53
C GLU A 210 -9.56 9.44 -7.45
N LEU A 211 -9.20 8.16 -7.44
CA LEU A 211 -9.64 7.22 -6.40
C LEU A 211 -9.09 7.62 -5.02
N GLY A 212 -7.93 8.27 -4.96
CA GLY A 212 -7.40 8.85 -3.72
C GLY A 212 -8.36 9.87 -3.11
N HIS A 213 -8.88 10.82 -3.91
CA HIS A 213 -9.89 11.78 -3.44
C HIS A 213 -11.13 11.07 -2.90
N SER A 214 -11.58 10.05 -3.63
CA SER A 214 -12.75 9.24 -3.29
C SER A 214 -12.61 8.48 -1.96
N LEU A 215 -11.39 8.08 -1.62
CA LEU A 215 -11.05 7.37 -0.38
C LEU A 215 -10.80 8.31 0.81
N GLY A 216 -11.17 9.59 0.70
CA GLY A 216 -11.08 10.56 1.79
C GLY A 216 -9.82 11.43 1.76
N PHE A 217 -9.03 11.43 0.68
CA PHE A 217 -8.00 12.46 0.46
C PHE A 217 -8.62 13.70 -0.20
N ILE A 218 -9.65 14.26 0.43
CA ILE A 218 -10.44 15.37 -0.07
C ILE A 218 -10.79 16.32 1.06
N SER A 219 -10.60 17.62 0.83
CA SER A 219 -10.96 18.67 1.79
C SER A 219 -12.32 19.25 1.42
N SER A 220 -13.18 19.41 2.42
CA SER A 220 -14.49 20.06 2.32
C SER A 220 -14.41 21.59 2.52
N ILE A 221 -13.23 22.21 2.47
CA ILE A 221 -13.10 23.66 2.52
C ILE A 221 -13.40 24.30 1.17
N ASP A 222 -14.23 25.34 1.18
CA ASP A 222 -14.39 26.26 0.06
C ASP A 222 -13.17 27.17 -0.03
N ALA A 223 -12.37 27.02 -1.08
CA ALA A 223 -11.14 27.79 -1.28
C ALA A 223 -11.38 29.30 -1.46
N SER A 224 -12.59 29.73 -1.82
CA SER A 224 -12.91 31.14 -2.07
C SER A 224 -13.11 31.95 -0.80
N ASN A 225 -13.64 31.33 0.26
CA ASN A 225 -14.03 31.99 1.49
C ASN A 225 -13.52 31.29 2.76
N GLY A 226 -12.92 30.11 2.63
CA GLY A 226 -12.30 29.35 3.70
C GLY A 226 -13.30 28.69 4.66
N SER A 227 -14.61 28.67 4.39
CA SER A 227 -15.57 27.92 5.20
C SER A 227 -15.53 26.42 4.90
N PHE A 228 -15.91 25.60 5.87
CA PHE A 228 -16.25 24.22 5.61
C PHE A 228 -17.61 24.13 4.91
N ILE A 229 -17.70 23.35 3.84
CA ILE A 229 -18.90 23.17 3.02
C ILE A 229 -20.06 22.61 3.87
N PHE A 230 -19.76 21.76 4.85
CA PHE A 230 -20.75 21.18 5.76
C PHE A 230 -20.89 21.94 7.08
N GLU A 231 -20.37 23.17 7.17
CA GLU A 231 -20.22 23.96 8.40
C GLU A 231 -19.34 23.31 9.49
N GLN A 232 -18.87 22.09 9.23
CA GLN A 232 -18.05 21.24 10.09
C GLN A 232 -16.90 20.62 9.28
N PRO A 233 -15.77 20.27 9.91
CA PRO A 233 -14.62 19.74 9.21
C PRO A 233 -14.85 18.32 8.69
N ASP A 234 -14.15 18.00 7.62
CA ASP A 234 -13.92 16.62 7.19
C ASP A 234 -12.63 16.05 7.81
N SER A 235 -12.54 14.72 7.81
CA SER A 235 -11.42 13.97 8.39
C SER A 235 -10.04 14.33 7.81
N PHE A 236 -9.97 14.78 6.55
CA PHE A 236 -8.73 15.13 5.89
C PHE A 236 -8.27 16.54 6.29
N SER A 237 -9.19 17.50 6.32
CA SER A 237 -8.94 18.88 6.74
C SER A 237 -8.42 19.00 8.18
N LEU A 238 -8.80 18.08 9.07
CA LEU A 238 -8.24 17.99 10.43
C LEU A 238 -6.73 17.78 10.44
N LEU A 239 -6.18 17.21 9.36
CA LEU A 239 -4.77 16.86 9.24
C LEU A 239 -4.00 17.86 8.38
N ILE A 240 -4.63 18.90 7.84
CA ILE A 240 -3.92 19.91 7.05
C ILE A 240 -3.31 20.97 7.96
N LYS A 241 -2.02 21.22 7.77
CA LYS A 241 -1.25 22.24 8.48
C LYS A 241 -0.64 23.20 7.49
N ASP A 242 -0.69 24.49 7.80
CA ASP A 242 0.11 25.51 7.14
C ASP A 242 1.35 25.81 7.99
N PHE A 243 2.54 25.54 7.46
CA PHE A 243 3.78 25.80 8.19
C PHE A 243 4.12 27.28 8.30
N LYS A 244 3.63 28.13 7.39
CA LYS A 244 3.85 29.57 7.44
C LYS A 244 3.24 30.20 8.69
N THR A 245 2.03 29.77 9.04
CA THR A 245 1.30 30.23 10.23
C THR A 245 1.50 29.33 11.44
N GLY A 246 1.94 28.09 11.22
CA GLY A 246 2.12 27.06 12.25
C GLY A 246 0.81 26.42 12.73
N LYS A 247 -0.34 26.77 12.14
CA LYS A 247 -1.67 26.33 12.55
C LYS A 247 -2.18 25.15 11.73
N LEU A 248 -2.96 24.28 12.36
CA LEU A 248 -3.84 23.37 11.64
C LEU A 248 -4.98 24.18 11.05
N TRP A 249 -5.52 23.73 9.92
CA TRP A 249 -6.66 24.39 9.29
C TRP A 249 -7.89 24.43 10.19
N ASN A 250 -8.06 23.46 11.09
CA ASN A 250 -9.14 23.47 12.07
C ASN A 250 -9.00 24.57 13.15
N ASP A 251 -7.78 25.06 13.38
CA ASP A 251 -7.49 26.14 14.35
C ASP A 251 -7.53 27.53 13.69
N MET A 252 -7.84 27.59 12.40
CA MET A 252 -7.90 28.82 11.62
C MET A 252 -9.32 29.40 11.57
N THR A 253 -9.40 30.71 11.41
CA THR A 253 -10.62 31.38 10.91
C THR A 253 -10.81 31.13 9.41
N ASN A 254 -12.02 31.38 8.90
CA ASN A 254 -12.30 31.32 7.46
C ASN A 254 -11.32 32.18 6.64
N SER A 255 -11.08 33.43 7.06
CA SER A 255 -10.13 34.34 6.39
C SER A 255 -8.69 33.79 6.39
N GLU A 256 -8.26 33.18 7.49
CA GLU A 256 -6.94 32.55 7.56
C GLU A 256 -6.84 31.34 6.62
N ARG A 257 -7.89 30.51 6.52
CA ARG A 257 -7.93 29.41 5.56
C ARG A 257 -7.89 29.90 4.11
N THR A 258 -8.65 30.93 3.75
CA THR A 258 -8.59 31.54 2.40
C THR A 258 -7.20 32.05 2.05
N ALA A 259 -6.48 32.62 3.02
CA ALA A 259 -5.09 33.00 2.79
C ALA A 259 -4.17 31.77 2.67
N ALA A 260 -4.43 30.73 3.48
CA ALA A 260 -3.61 29.53 3.56
C ALA A 260 -3.70 28.64 2.32
N VAL A 261 -4.85 28.52 1.63
CA VAL A 261 -5.01 27.62 0.47
C VAL A 261 -4.04 27.87 -0.68
N SER A 262 -3.42 29.06 -0.73
CA SER A 262 -2.43 29.44 -1.74
C SER A 262 -0.97 29.42 -1.25
N ASN A 263 -0.71 29.07 0.02
CA ASN A 263 0.62 29.04 0.62
C ASN A 263 1.45 27.80 0.19
N ASN A 264 1.47 27.43 -1.09
CA ASN A 264 2.36 26.38 -1.59
C ASN A 264 3.84 26.84 -1.46
N PRO A 265 4.78 26.02 -0.95
CA PRO A 265 4.68 24.61 -0.54
C PRO A 265 4.45 24.36 0.98
N GLU A 266 4.01 25.38 1.72
CA GLU A 266 3.86 25.34 3.19
C GLU A 266 2.61 24.59 3.68
N ILE A 267 1.68 24.26 2.77
CA ILE A 267 0.50 23.44 3.07
C ILE A 267 0.89 21.97 3.04
N VAL A 268 0.79 21.30 4.19
CA VAL A 268 1.22 19.91 4.33
C VAL A 268 0.16 19.05 5.01
N PHE A 269 0.15 17.76 4.65
CA PHE A 269 -0.59 16.75 5.39
C PHE A 269 0.20 16.32 6.64
N SER A 270 -0.40 16.54 7.80
CA SER A 270 0.20 16.50 9.13
C SER A 270 -0.27 15.29 9.97
N GLY A 271 -0.72 14.22 9.30
CA GLY A 271 -1.12 12.97 9.96
C GLY A 271 0.02 12.31 10.74
N ALA A 272 -0.30 11.64 11.85
CA ALA A 272 0.70 10.97 12.68
C ALA A 272 1.51 9.94 11.87
N THR A 273 0.85 9.06 11.13
CA THR A 273 1.50 8.07 10.27
C THR A 273 2.35 8.72 9.18
N THR A 274 1.89 9.80 8.56
CA THR A 274 2.66 10.54 7.55
C THR A 274 3.89 11.22 8.14
N LYS A 275 3.80 11.81 9.33
CA LYS A 275 4.97 12.33 10.05
C LYS A 275 5.96 11.23 10.39
N GLN A 276 5.45 10.06 10.81
CA GLN A 276 6.30 8.90 11.09
C GLN A 276 6.97 8.35 9.80
N ALA A 277 6.26 8.40 8.66
CA ALA A 277 6.80 8.00 7.37
C ALA A 277 7.77 9.03 6.77
N SER A 278 7.55 10.34 6.99
CA SER A 278 8.41 11.40 6.46
C SER A 278 9.81 11.35 7.07
N LEU A 279 9.94 10.89 8.32
CA LEU A 279 11.24 10.59 8.95
C LEU A 279 12.06 9.52 8.20
N ARG A 280 11.41 8.72 7.33
CA ARG A 280 12.07 7.72 6.48
C ARG A 280 12.58 8.32 5.18
N ILE A 281 11.92 9.37 4.67
CA ILE A 281 12.23 10.05 3.41
C ILE A 281 13.26 11.17 3.64
N LEU A 282 13.03 11.98 4.68
CA LEU A 282 13.96 12.99 5.17
C LEU A 282 14.96 12.29 6.07
N LYS A 283 15.97 11.63 5.49
CA LYS A 283 17.13 11.14 6.25
C LYS A 283 17.70 12.32 7.03
N PRO A 284 17.69 12.33 8.36
CA PRO A 284 18.52 13.29 9.08
C PRO A 284 19.96 13.05 8.61
N GLU A 285 20.74 14.09 8.33
CA GLU A 285 22.17 13.95 8.02
C GLU A 285 22.91 13.12 9.10
N SER A 286 22.36 13.04 10.32
CA SER A 286 22.85 12.19 11.41
C SER A 286 22.67 10.68 11.22
N MET A 287 21.92 10.21 10.19
CA MET A 287 21.81 8.79 9.83
C MET A 287 22.56 8.40 8.54
N GLY A 288 23.44 9.27 8.03
CA GLY A 288 24.18 8.98 6.80
C GLY A 288 25.32 9.91 6.42
N SER A 289 25.87 10.69 7.35
CA SER A 289 27.10 11.44 7.05
C SER A 289 28.31 10.49 6.98
N PRO A 290 29.09 10.51 5.89
CA PRO A 290 30.33 9.74 5.80
C PRO A 290 31.30 10.21 6.89
N GLY A 291 31.39 9.47 8.00
CA GLY A 291 32.34 9.73 9.09
C GLY A 291 31.76 9.77 10.50
N SER A 292 30.45 9.68 10.71
CA SER A 292 29.87 9.51 12.06
C SER A 292 29.43 8.08 12.30
N SER A 293 29.91 7.48 13.40
CA SER A 293 29.72 6.08 13.83
C SER A 293 28.27 5.69 14.22
N GLY A 294 27.26 6.25 13.57
CA GLY A 294 25.84 5.91 13.76
C GLY A 294 25.39 4.77 12.86
N GLY A 295 26.05 3.61 12.93
CA GLY A 295 25.69 2.43 12.13
C GLY A 295 24.29 1.90 12.45
N MET A 296 23.61 1.33 11.46
CA MET A 296 22.36 0.59 11.70
C MET A 296 22.69 -0.60 12.59
N ARG A 297 21.91 -0.82 13.66
CA ARG A 297 22.11 -1.96 14.56
C ARG A 297 21.09 -3.04 14.29
N LEU A 298 21.55 -4.21 13.90
CA LEU A 298 20.74 -5.43 13.87
C LEU A 298 20.91 -6.15 15.21
N THR A 299 19.82 -6.36 15.94
CA THR A 299 19.84 -7.21 17.14
C THR A 299 19.11 -8.52 16.85
N ILE A 300 19.82 -9.63 16.99
CA ILE A 300 19.27 -10.97 16.84
C ILE A 300 18.97 -11.52 18.23
N ASN A 301 17.68 -11.71 18.52
CA ASN A 301 17.21 -12.34 19.73
C ASN A 301 16.91 -13.81 19.43
N ASN A 302 17.71 -14.72 19.99
CA ASN A 302 17.45 -16.16 19.94
C ASN A 302 17.03 -16.64 21.33
N SER A 303 16.00 -17.48 21.43
CA SER A 303 15.60 -18.07 22.72
C SER A 303 16.69 -18.93 23.38
N ALA A 304 17.65 -19.42 22.58
CA ALA A 304 18.73 -20.29 23.04
C ALA A 304 20.04 -19.57 23.37
N ASP A 305 20.20 -18.29 22.99
CA ASP A 305 21.46 -17.54 23.15
C ASP A 305 21.19 -16.10 23.60
N PRO A 306 22.12 -15.45 24.32
CA PRO A 306 22.05 -14.02 24.58
C PRO A 306 21.90 -13.22 23.28
N ALA A 307 21.12 -12.13 23.34
CA ALA A 307 20.93 -11.23 22.20
C ALA A 307 22.29 -10.79 21.63
N GLN A 308 22.46 -10.94 20.32
CA GLN A 308 23.68 -10.52 19.62
C GLN A 308 23.38 -9.29 18.78
N SER A 309 24.20 -8.25 18.90
CA SER A 309 24.08 -7.03 18.10
C SER A 309 25.20 -6.97 17.06
N PHE A 310 24.82 -6.67 15.82
CA PHE A 310 25.69 -6.49 14.68
C PHE A 310 25.54 -5.05 14.16
N GLU A 311 26.66 -4.46 13.74
CA GLU A 311 26.65 -3.20 13.02
C GLU A 311 26.45 -3.48 11.53
N GLY A 312 25.60 -2.69 10.90
CA GLY A 312 25.30 -2.75 9.48
C GLY A 312 25.27 -1.36 8.87
N GLU A 313 25.47 -1.32 7.56
CA GLU A 313 25.35 -0.09 6.78
C GLU A 313 23.96 0.03 6.18
N ALA A 314 23.38 1.23 6.27
CA ALA A 314 22.10 1.50 5.63
C ALA A 314 22.26 1.65 4.11
N PRO A 315 21.38 1.04 3.29
CA PRO A 315 21.41 1.26 1.87
C PRO A 315 21.11 2.72 1.55
N LYS A 316 21.73 3.24 0.48
CA LYS A 316 21.43 4.59 -0.03
C LYS A 316 20.13 4.64 -0.85
N PHE A 317 19.40 3.53 -0.95
CA PHE A 317 18.16 3.37 -1.72
C PHE A 317 17.06 2.68 -0.90
N GLY A 318 15.82 2.75 -1.37
CA GLY A 318 14.64 2.27 -0.64
C GLY A 318 14.19 3.21 0.49
N PHE A 319 13.10 2.85 1.15
CA PHE A 319 12.52 3.63 2.25
C PHE A 319 13.35 3.61 3.55
N GLY A 320 14.45 2.85 3.61
CA GLY A 320 15.22 2.66 4.83
C GLY A 320 14.47 1.88 5.92
N VAL A 321 15.10 1.72 7.08
CA VAL A 321 14.48 1.13 8.27
C VAL A 321 13.84 2.24 9.10
N PRO A 322 12.65 2.04 9.72
CA PRO A 322 12.04 3.05 10.56
C PRO A 322 12.96 3.47 11.72
N PRO A 323 12.92 4.74 12.19
CA PRO A 323 13.77 5.21 13.30
C PRO A 323 13.61 4.43 14.61
N TRP A 324 12.43 3.84 14.85
CA TRP A 324 12.15 2.97 16.00
C TRP A 324 12.53 1.50 15.76
N GLY A 325 13.17 1.19 14.64
CA GLY A 325 13.57 -0.15 14.24
C GLY A 325 12.46 -0.96 13.57
N LEU A 326 12.85 -2.08 12.98
CA LEU A 326 11.96 -3.11 12.45
C LEU A 326 12.33 -4.44 13.10
N SER A 327 11.32 -5.18 13.56
CA SER A 327 11.50 -6.53 14.11
C SER A 327 10.74 -7.54 13.26
N GLY A 328 11.36 -8.68 13.02
CA GLY A 328 10.76 -9.78 12.27
C GLY A 328 11.63 -11.02 12.34
N GLN A 329 11.05 -12.17 12.03
CA GLN A 329 11.82 -13.41 11.91
C GLN A 329 12.76 -13.33 10.71
N LEU A 330 14.02 -13.74 10.91
CA LEU A 330 15.00 -13.84 9.84
C LEU A 330 14.78 -15.15 9.07
N VAL A 331 14.72 -15.07 7.74
CA VAL A 331 14.62 -16.23 6.86
C VAL A 331 15.66 -16.11 5.76
N LEU A 332 16.53 -17.11 5.62
CA LEU A 332 17.50 -17.17 4.54
C LEU A 332 16.78 -17.41 3.22
N VAL A 333 17.04 -16.57 2.21
CA VAL A 333 16.45 -16.72 0.89
C VAL A 333 16.99 -17.98 0.21
N GLU A 334 16.13 -18.72 -0.47
CA GLU A 334 16.51 -19.84 -1.34
C GLU A 334 16.00 -19.55 -2.76
N ASP A 335 16.87 -19.14 -3.69
CA ASP A 335 16.51 -18.86 -5.09
C ASP A 335 16.49 -20.10 -5.99
N GLY A 336 16.88 -21.26 -5.45
CA GLY A 336 16.81 -22.56 -6.12
C GLY A 336 17.94 -22.83 -7.13
N VAL A 337 18.96 -21.98 -7.22
CA VAL A 337 20.09 -22.11 -8.15
C VAL A 337 21.41 -22.23 -7.37
N ASP A 338 22.52 -22.63 -8.03
CA ASP A 338 23.85 -22.64 -7.42
C ASP A 338 24.18 -21.26 -6.82
N ASP A 339 24.74 -21.24 -5.61
CA ASP A 339 24.79 -20.06 -4.72
C ASP A 339 23.41 -19.56 -4.27
N THR A 340 22.62 -20.54 -3.79
CA THR A 340 21.17 -20.48 -3.53
C THR A 340 20.66 -19.32 -2.67
N ASN A 341 21.55 -18.65 -1.94
CA ASN A 341 21.16 -17.60 -0.99
C ASN A 341 21.48 -16.20 -1.51
N ASN A 342 21.91 -16.06 -2.76
CA ASN A 342 22.32 -14.77 -3.29
C ASN A 342 21.13 -13.97 -3.87
N ALA A 343 19.97 -14.59 -4.12
CA ALA A 343 18.77 -13.94 -4.64
C ALA A 343 18.97 -13.30 -6.04
N CYS A 344 19.87 -13.84 -6.85
CA CYS A 344 20.06 -13.42 -8.23
C CYS A 344 19.03 -14.03 -9.17
N GLU A 345 18.52 -15.19 -8.81
CA GLU A 345 17.52 -15.92 -9.58
C GLU A 345 16.16 -15.82 -8.90
N GLY A 346 15.12 -16.12 -9.67
CA GLY A 346 13.75 -16.17 -9.18
C GLY A 346 12.87 -16.98 -10.12
N PRO A 347 11.69 -17.43 -9.66
CA PRO A 347 11.12 -17.19 -8.32
C PRO A 347 11.85 -17.95 -7.19
N PHE A 348 11.77 -17.44 -5.96
CA PHE A 348 12.40 -18.12 -4.82
C PHE A 348 11.71 -19.46 -4.53
N ALA A 349 12.48 -20.48 -4.17
CA ALA A 349 11.99 -21.80 -3.77
C ALA A 349 11.20 -21.74 -2.44
N ASN A 350 11.47 -20.76 -1.58
CA ASN A 350 10.88 -20.63 -0.25
C ASN A 350 10.05 -19.34 -0.04
N VAL A 351 9.34 -18.86 -1.08
CA VAL A 351 8.49 -17.64 -1.02
C VAL A 351 7.54 -17.65 0.19
N ASP A 352 6.85 -18.76 0.46
CA ASP A 352 5.89 -18.84 1.57
C ASP A 352 6.56 -18.68 2.94
N ALA A 353 7.84 -19.08 3.06
CA ALA A 353 8.61 -18.87 4.28
C ALA A 353 9.09 -17.42 4.42
N ILE A 354 9.25 -16.68 3.32
CA ILE A 354 9.73 -15.29 3.29
C ILE A 354 8.60 -14.29 3.54
N ARG A 355 7.38 -14.59 3.09
CA ARG A 355 6.23 -13.68 3.18
C ARG A 355 6.00 -13.21 4.63
N GLY A 356 5.97 -11.90 4.83
CA GLY A 356 5.79 -11.25 6.14
C GLY A 356 7.04 -11.27 7.02
N ARG A 357 8.21 -11.70 6.53
CA ARG A 357 9.44 -11.88 7.30
C ARG A 357 10.62 -11.10 6.72
N ILE A 358 11.73 -11.08 7.44
CA ILE A 358 12.96 -10.39 7.02
C ILE A 358 13.81 -11.36 6.21
N ALA A 359 13.97 -11.08 4.92
CA ALA A 359 14.77 -11.89 4.02
C ALA A 359 16.27 -11.67 4.29
N VAL A 360 17.02 -12.73 4.54
CA VAL A 360 18.48 -12.71 4.68
C VAL A 360 19.07 -13.19 3.35
N ILE A 361 19.95 -12.38 2.78
CA ILE A 361 20.50 -12.59 1.43
C ILE A 361 22.02 -12.49 1.51
N ASN A 362 22.73 -13.44 0.91
CA ASN A 362 24.16 -13.35 0.72
C ASN A 362 24.47 -12.40 -0.44
N ARG A 363 25.51 -11.57 -0.28
CA ARG A 363 26.04 -10.81 -1.41
C ARG A 363 26.43 -11.78 -2.53
N GLY A 364 26.18 -11.39 -3.77
CA GLY A 364 26.51 -12.18 -4.95
C GLY A 364 26.75 -11.28 -6.15
N SER A 365 26.69 -11.86 -7.35
CA SER A 365 27.06 -11.19 -8.61
C SER A 365 26.08 -10.12 -9.09
N CYS A 366 24.77 -10.27 -8.82
CA CYS A 366 23.75 -9.33 -9.24
C CYS A 366 23.63 -8.10 -8.32
N PHE A 367 22.98 -7.04 -8.83
CA PHE A 367 22.83 -5.77 -8.12
C PHE A 367 21.92 -5.89 -6.87
N PHE A 368 22.23 -5.12 -5.83
CA PHE A 368 21.44 -5.10 -4.60
C PHE A 368 19.97 -4.74 -4.81
N VAL A 369 19.68 -3.81 -5.74
CA VAL A 369 18.31 -3.38 -6.05
C VAL A 369 17.48 -4.54 -6.60
N GLU A 370 18.07 -5.40 -7.44
CA GLU A 370 17.37 -6.56 -7.98
C GLU A 370 17.06 -7.60 -6.89
N LYS A 371 18.05 -7.90 -6.03
CA LYS A 371 17.89 -8.81 -4.89
C LYS A 371 16.75 -8.34 -3.98
N VAL A 372 16.74 -7.06 -3.62
CA VAL A 372 15.70 -6.45 -2.78
C VAL A 372 14.35 -6.48 -3.49
N LYS A 373 14.27 -6.16 -4.78
CA LYS A 373 13.02 -6.20 -5.55
C LYS A 373 12.43 -7.61 -5.59
N ARG A 374 13.25 -8.65 -5.79
CA ARG A 374 12.79 -10.05 -5.76
C ARG A 374 12.27 -10.43 -4.36
N ALA A 375 12.97 -10.04 -3.29
CA ALA A 375 12.51 -10.25 -1.92
C ALA A 375 11.20 -9.51 -1.60
N GLN A 376 11.05 -8.27 -2.07
CA GLN A 376 9.79 -7.53 -1.96
C GLN A 376 8.65 -8.24 -2.70
N ASN A 377 8.89 -8.71 -3.93
CA ASN A 377 7.90 -9.47 -4.68
C ASN A 377 7.53 -10.81 -4.00
N ALA A 378 8.46 -11.41 -3.24
CA ALA A 378 8.19 -12.59 -2.40
C ALA A 378 7.43 -12.26 -1.09
N GLY A 379 7.17 -10.97 -0.81
CA GLY A 379 6.44 -10.50 0.36
C GLY A 379 7.31 -10.27 1.60
N ALA A 380 8.64 -10.13 1.46
CA ALA A 380 9.52 -9.77 2.57
C ALA A 380 9.21 -8.35 3.08
N ILE A 381 9.26 -8.16 4.41
CA ILE A 381 9.04 -6.85 5.04
C ILE A 381 10.34 -6.03 5.17
N ALA A 382 11.50 -6.68 5.07
CA ALA A 382 12.81 -6.07 4.93
C ALA A 382 13.84 -7.09 4.43
N THR A 383 15.04 -6.60 4.12
CA THR A 383 16.17 -7.43 3.70
C THR A 383 17.40 -7.13 4.55
N VAL A 384 18.11 -8.17 4.97
CA VAL A 384 19.45 -8.10 5.56
C VAL A 384 20.45 -8.69 4.55
N MET A 385 21.38 -7.87 4.07
CA MET A 385 22.43 -8.30 3.15
C MET A 385 23.67 -8.73 3.93
N ILE A 386 24.08 -9.99 3.79
CA ILE A 386 25.32 -10.52 4.36
C ILE A 386 26.45 -10.23 3.37
N ASN A 387 27.36 -9.35 3.75
CA ASN A 387 28.56 -9.06 2.97
C ASN A 387 29.63 -10.14 3.17
N HIS A 388 30.50 -10.33 2.18
CA HIS A 388 31.57 -11.35 2.19
C HIS A 388 32.91 -10.79 2.72
N GLU A 389 32.95 -9.51 3.09
CA GLU A 389 34.14 -8.87 3.67
C GLU A 389 33.75 -8.16 4.96
N GLY A 390 34.38 -8.58 6.05
CA GLY A 390 34.23 -8.09 7.42
C GLY A 390 35.27 -8.71 8.35
#